data_AF-A0A7Y5Q7V2-F1
#
_entry.id   AF-A0A7Y5Q7V2-F1
#
_cell.length_a   1.000
_cell.length_b   1.000
_cell.length_c   1.000
_cell.angle_alpha   90.00
_cell.angle_beta   90.00
_cell.angle_gamma   90.00
#
_symmetry.space_group_name_H-M   'P 1'
#
loop_
_entity.id
_entity.type
_entity.pdbx_description
1 polymer ?
#
loop_
_entity_poly.entity_id
_entity_poly.type
_entity_poly.pdbx_seq_one_letter_code
_entity_poly.pdbx_strand_id
1 'polypeptide(L)'
;LAALVTAGAAGLKLGHALLAGGRVTRLTALRQAGAEALPLLLGCLPWFVAAALIEGFLTPLAVPAAAKLLFGLLSGGLLAYYLAASAREPADVDAVPADLPGPGAGQPA
;
A
#
# COMPACT_ATOMS: atom_id res chain seq x y z
N LEU A 1 7.91 5.71 2.26
CA LEU A 1 8.16 4.30 2.64
C LEU A 1 7.03 3.37 2.19
N ALA A 2 5.76 3.65 2.56
CA ALA A 2 4.61 2.79 2.23
C ALA A 2 4.53 2.41 0.75
N ALA A 3 4.54 3.38 -0.17
CA ALA A 3 4.53 3.10 -1.61
C ALA A 3 5.68 2.19 -2.09
N LEU A 4 6.88 2.32 -1.50
CA LEU A 4 8.03 1.48 -1.81
C LEU A 4 7.80 0.03 -1.37
N VAL A 5 7.33 -0.16 -0.13
CA VAL A 5 7.02 -1.48 0.44
C VAL A 5 5.86 -2.13 -0.31
N THR A 6 4.81 -1.39 -0.62
CA THR A 6 3.66 -1.88 -1.39
C THR A 6 4.06 -2.29 -2.80
N ALA A 7 4.85 -1.48 -3.50
CA ALA A 7 5.36 -1.83 -4.83
C ALA A 7 6.29 -3.05 -4.77
N GLY A 8 7.14 -3.15 -3.74
CA GLY A 8 8.00 -4.31 -3.51
C GLY A 8 7.22 -5.59 -3.27
N ALA A 9 6.18 -5.54 -2.42
CA ALA A 9 5.30 -6.68 -2.15
C ALA A 9 4.53 -7.11 -3.41
N ALA A 10 4.01 -6.15 -4.19
CA ALA A 10 3.35 -6.43 -5.46
C ALA A 10 4.31 -7.07 -6.48
N GLY A 11 5.55 -6.59 -6.55
CA GLY A 11 6.61 -7.17 -7.39
C GLY A 11 6.99 -8.59 -6.96
N LEU A 12 7.12 -8.84 -5.67
CA LEU A 12 7.39 -10.18 -5.13
C LEU A 12 6.25 -11.16 -5.44
N LYS A 13 5.00 -10.72 -5.38
CA LYS A 13 3.83 -11.52 -5.77
C LYS A 13 3.87 -11.93 -7.25
N LEU A 14 4.20 -10.99 -8.14
CA LEU A 14 4.40 -11.27 -9.56
C LEU A 14 5.57 -12.25 -9.79
N GLY A 15 6.71 -12.02 -9.13
CA GLY A 15 7.89 -12.88 -9.21
C GLY A 15 7.63 -14.29 -8.68
N HIS A 16 6.89 -14.41 -7.58
CA HIS A 16 6.47 -15.70 -7.04
C HIS A 16 5.58 -16.46 -8.04
N ALA A 17 4.63 -15.79 -8.70
CA ALA A 17 3.78 -16.42 -9.71
C ALA A 17 4.57 -16.92 -10.94
N LEU A 18 5.67 -16.27 -11.30
CA LEU A 18 6.57 -16.72 -12.38
C LEU A 18 7.37 -17.98 -12.01
N LEU A 19 7.81 -18.05 -10.75
CA LEU A 19 8.69 -19.11 -10.24
C LEU A 19 7.91 -20.36 -9.82
N ALA A 20 6.81 -20.18 -9.09
CA ALA A 20 6.03 -21.25 -8.47
C ALA A 20 4.84 -21.74 -9.32
N GLY A 21 4.77 -21.34 -10.59
CA GLY A 21 3.70 -21.72 -11.52
C GLY A 21 3.64 -23.23 -11.74
N GLY A 22 2.85 -23.94 -10.92
CA GLY A 22 2.65 -25.38 -10.99
C GLY A 22 1.54 -25.78 -11.97
N ARG A 23 0.29 -25.73 -11.50
CA ARG A 23 -0.89 -26.33 -12.18
C ARG A 23 -1.40 -25.56 -13.40
N VAL A 24 -0.89 -24.35 -13.66
CA VAL A 24 -1.26 -23.53 -14.81
C VAL A 24 -0.01 -23.04 -15.51
N THR A 25 -0.13 -22.64 -16.77
CA THR A 25 1.02 -22.08 -17.50
C THR A 25 1.54 -20.83 -16.77
N ARG A 26 2.86 -20.61 -16.81
CA ARG A 26 3.50 -19.44 -16.15
C ARG A 26 2.87 -18.12 -16.58
N LEU A 27 2.47 -18.01 -17.85
CA LEU A 27 1.80 -16.82 -18.38
C LEU A 27 0.40 -16.62 -17.76
N THR A 28 -0.35 -17.71 -17.57
CA THR A 28 -1.66 -17.68 -16.90
C THR A 28 -1.50 -17.29 -15.43
N ALA A 29 -0.56 -17.91 -14.71
CA ALA A 29 -0.24 -17.56 -13.32
C ALA A 29 0.15 -16.08 -13.19
N LEU A 30 1.00 -15.59 -14.11
CA LEU A 30 1.41 -14.19 -14.14
C LEU A 30 0.24 -13.24 -14.39
N ARG A 31 -0.64 -13.56 -15.34
CA ARG A 31 -1.84 -12.75 -15.63
C ARG A 31 -2.74 -12.63 -14.40
N GLN A 32 -2.93 -13.74 -13.69
CA GLN A 32 -3.79 -13.78 -12.51
C GLN A 32 -3.19 -12.99 -11.34
N ALA A 33 -1.89 -13.20 -11.04
CA ALA A 33 -1.18 -12.40 -10.05
C ALA A 33 -1.09 -10.92 -10.44
N GLY A 34 -0.96 -10.63 -11.74
CA GLY A 34 -0.90 -9.28 -12.29
C GLY A 34 -2.21 -8.52 -12.15
N ALA A 35 -3.37 -9.18 -12.27
CA ALA A 35 -4.67 -8.54 -12.03
C ALA A 35 -4.76 -7.95 -10.61
N GLU A 36 -4.11 -8.56 -9.63
CA GLU A 36 -4.08 -8.09 -8.24
C GLU A 36 -2.91 -7.15 -7.94
N ALA A 37 -1.74 -7.37 -8.56
CA ALA A 37 -0.54 -6.57 -8.32
C ALA A 37 -0.54 -5.24 -9.09
N LEU A 38 -1.09 -5.21 -10.31
CA LEU A 38 -1.04 -4.03 -11.18
C LEU A 38 -1.76 -2.81 -10.61
N PRO A 39 -2.96 -2.91 -9.99
CA PRO A 39 -3.61 -1.77 -9.34
C PRO A 39 -2.75 -1.16 -8.22
N LEU A 40 -2.06 -1.99 -7.43
CA LEU A 40 -1.16 -1.53 -6.37
C LEU A 40 0.03 -0.76 -6.94
N LEU A 41 0.64 -1.29 -8.01
CA LEU A 41 1.76 -0.65 -8.70
C LEU A 41 1.34 0.67 -9.35
N LEU A 42 0.18 0.70 -10.00
CA LEU A 42 -0.39 1.93 -10.58
C LEU A 42 -0.70 2.97 -9.51
N GLY A 43 -1.19 2.56 -8.34
CA GLY A 43 -1.37 3.46 -7.18
C GLY A 43 -0.05 4.02 -6.62
N CYS A 44 1.05 3.27 -6.74
CA CYS A 44 2.38 3.72 -6.31
C CYS A 44 3.08 4.61 -7.34
N LEU A 45 2.77 4.43 -8.64
CA LEU A 45 3.39 5.15 -9.75
C LEU A 45 3.40 6.70 -9.58
N PRO A 46 2.29 7.39 -9.25
CA PRO A 46 2.31 8.84 -9.10
C PRO A 46 3.24 9.31 -7.97
N TRP A 47 3.36 8.52 -6.89
CA TRP A 47 4.29 8.81 -5.81
C TRP A 47 5.74 8.73 -6.24
N PHE A 48 6.09 7.74 -7.07
CA PHE A 48 7.45 7.65 -7.62
C PHE A 48 7.75 8.73 -8.64
N VAL A 49 6.78 9.12 -9.46
CA VAL A 49 6.94 10.24 -10.39
C VAL A 49 7.21 11.53 -9.61
N ALA A 50 6.39 11.83 -8.58
CA ALA A 50 6.62 13.01 -7.73
C ALA A 50 7.99 12.96 -7.04
N ALA A 51 8.39 11.80 -6.50
CA ALA A 51 9.69 11.62 -5.87
C ALA A 51 10.84 11.81 -6.87
N ALA A 52 10.74 11.24 -8.07
CA ALA A 52 11.75 11.38 -9.12
C ALA A 52 11.88 12.82 -9.62
N LEU A 53 10.78 13.58 -9.68
CA LEU A 53 10.83 15.01 -10.01
C LEU A 53 11.51 15.82 -8.90
N ILE A 54 11.17 15.58 -7.64
CA ILE A 54 11.83 16.26 -6.51
C ILE A 54 13.33 15.93 -6.50
N GLU A 55 13.68 14.66 -6.66
CA GLU A 55 15.08 14.24 -6.63
C GLU A 55 15.85 14.71 -7.87
N GLY A 56 15.22 14.70 -9.05
CA GLY A 56 15.85 15.10 -10.31
C GLY A 56 16.03 16.61 -10.45
N PHE A 57 15.17 17.43 -9.85
CA PHE A 57 15.20 18.88 -10.01
C PHE A 57 15.58 19.63 -8.72
N LEU A 58 15.09 19.19 -7.56
CA LEU A 58 15.24 19.89 -6.29
C LEU A 58 16.56 19.57 -5.58
N THR A 59 16.95 18.29 -5.57
CA THR A 59 18.19 17.83 -4.92
C THR A 59 19.47 18.41 -5.54
N PRO A 60 19.64 18.50 -6.87
CA PRO A 60 20.86 19.06 -7.47
C PRO A 60 20.99 20.59 -7.36
N LEU A 61 19.95 21.32 -6.94
CA LEU A 61 20.09 22.75 -6.67
C LEU A 61 21.09 22.97 -5.53
N ALA A 62 21.98 23.94 -5.72
CA ALA A 62 22.96 24.42 -4.75
C ALA A 62 22.31 25.24 -3.62
N VAL A 63 21.22 24.73 -3.05
CA VAL A 63 20.54 25.30 -1.89
C VAL A 63 21.33 24.93 -0.64
N PRO A 64 21.49 25.85 0.33
CA PRO A 64 22.16 25.55 1.59
C PRO A 64 21.61 24.27 2.25
N ALA A 65 22.48 23.39 2.72
CA ALA A 65 22.09 22.12 3.34
C ALA A 65 21.09 22.31 4.49
N ALA A 66 21.22 23.41 5.24
CA ALA A 66 20.31 23.79 6.31
C ALA A 66 18.86 23.98 5.82
N ALA A 67 18.64 24.53 4.61
CA ALA A 67 17.31 24.71 4.06
C ALA A 67 16.68 23.37 3.65
N LYS A 68 17.49 22.44 3.10
CA LYS A 68 17.05 21.07 2.76
C LYS A 68 16.65 20.30 4.02
N LEU A 69 17.45 20.41 5.08
CA LEU A 69 17.16 19.78 6.38
C LEU A 69 15.93 20.39 7.04
N LEU A 70 15.77 21.72 7.03
CA LEU A 70 14.61 22.40 7.59
C LEU A 70 13.33 22.00 6.84
N PHE A 71 13.37 21.93 5.51
CA PHE A 71 12.25 21.46 4.70
C PHE A 71 11.87 20.02 5.05
N GLY A 72 12.85 19.11 5.14
CA GLY A 72 12.62 17.72 5.55
C GLY A 72 12.02 17.62 6.95
N LEU A 73 12.53 18.40 7.90
CA LEU A 73 12.07 18.42 9.28
C LEU A 73 10.63 18.94 9.41
N LEU A 74 10.31 20.04 8.72
CA LEU A 74 8.95 20.61 8.71
C LEU A 74 7.95 19.65 8.07
N SER A 75 8.31 19.08 6.92
CA SER A 75 7.44 18.15 6.18
C SER A 75 7.19 16.88 7.00
N GLY A 76 8.25 16.30 7.57
CA GLY A 76 8.15 15.12 8.43
C GLY A 76 7.39 15.40 9.73
N GLY A 77 7.65 16.55 10.35
CA GLY A 77 6.96 16.99 11.57
C GLY A 77 5.46 17.20 11.36
N LEU A 78 5.07 17.83 10.24
CA LEU A 78 3.66 18.04 9.90
C LEU A 78 2.93 16.71 9.63
N LEU A 79 3.58 15.77 8.95
CA LEU A 79 3.03 14.44 8.73
C LEU A 79 2.90 13.67 10.05
N ALA A 80 3.90 13.71 10.92
CA ALA A 80 3.86 13.09 12.24
C ALA A 80 2.73 13.68 13.09
N TYR A 81 2.57 15.01 13.08
CA TYR A 81 1.47 15.69 13.73
C TYR A 81 0.12 15.24 13.17
N TYR A 82 -0.04 15.22 11.85
CA TYR A 82 -1.27 14.76 11.21
C TYR A 82 -1.62 13.32 11.62
N LEU A 83 -0.64 12.40 11.59
CA LEU A 83 -0.87 11.00 11.98
C LEU A 83 -1.22 10.86 13.46
N ALA A 84 -0.54 11.59 14.34
CA ALA A 84 -0.85 11.61 15.77
C ALA A 84 -2.27 12.16 16.02
N ALA A 85 -2.67 13.19 15.30
CA ALA A 85 -4.02 13.77 15.36
C ALA A 85 -5.09 12.88 14.69
N SER A 86 -4.69 12.00 13.76
CA SER A 86 -5.57 11.11 13.00
C SER A 86 -5.70 9.72 13.60
N ALA A 87 -5.04 9.45 14.73
CA ALA A 87 -5.20 8.22 15.49
C ALA A 87 -6.63 8.15 16.03
N ARG A 88 -7.54 7.55 15.26
CA ARG A 88 -8.91 7.26 15.67
C ARG A 88 -8.92 6.04 16.59
N GLU A 89 -9.86 6.02 17.52
CA GLU A 89 -10.09 4.88 18.40
C GLU A 89 -10.33 3.59 17.59
N PRO A 90 -9.88 2.43 18.10
CA PRO A 90 -10.09 1.15 17.44
C PRO A 90 -11.58 0.97 17.15
N ALA A 91 -11.94 0.77 15.89
CA ALA A 91 -13.28 0.35 15.54
C ALA A 91 -13.53 -0.98 16.26
N ASP A 92 -14.57 -1.02 17.09
CA ASP A 92 -14.97 -2.20 17.83
C ASP A 92 -15.36 -3.32 16.84
N VAL A 93 -14.43 -4.23 16.59
CA VAL A 93 -14.63 -5.40 15.71
C VAL A 93 -15.44 -6.49 16.43
N ASP A 94 -15.67 -6.34 17.75
CA ASP A 94 -16.40 -7.30 18.58
C ASP A 94 -17.91 -6.99 18.69
N ALA A 95 -18.39 -5.94 18.02
CA ALA A 95 -19.83 -5.69 17.85
C ALA A 95 -20.44 -6.67 16.83
N VAL A 96 -20.39 -7.98 17.12
CA VAL A 96 -21.24 -8.98 16.48
C VAL A 96 -22.67 -8.73 16.99
N PRO A 97 -23.64 -8.37 16.13
CA PRO A 97 -25.02 -8.20 16.55
C PRO A 97 -25.53 -9.53 17.13
N ALA A 98 -25.99 -9.50 18.38
CA ALA A 98 -26.45 -10.68 19.13
C ALA A 98 -27.74 -11.33 18.59
N ASP A 99 -28.18 -10.97 17.37
CA ASP A 99 -29.42 -11.44 16.74
C ASP A 99 -29.16 -12.17 15.42
N LEU A 100 -28.10 -12.98 15.37
CA LEU A 100 -27.98 -13.97 14.30
C LEU A 100 -28.94 -15.13 14.60
N PRO A 101 -29.97 -15.37 13.77
CA PRO A 101 -30.84 -16.52 13.95
C PRO A 101 -30.01 -17.80 13.91
N GLY A 102 -30.18 -18.63 14.95
CA GLY A 102 -29.40 -19.85 15.12
C GLY A 102 -29.51 -20.79 13.91
N PRO A 103 -28.45 -21.55 13.59
CA PRO A 103 -28.48 -22.53 12.52
C PRO A 103 -29.51 -23.62 12.85
N GLY A 104 -30.71 -23.50 12.29
CA GLY A 104 -31.81 -24.45 12.52
C GLY A 104 -33.19 -24.00 12.04
N ALA A 105 -33.41 -22.70 11.80
CA ALA A 105 -34.72 -22.21 11.36
C ALA A 105 -34.85 -22.21 9.82
N GLY A 106 -34.90 -23.39 9.17
CA GLY A 106 -35.14 -23.38 7.72
C GLY A 106 -35.00 -24.69 6.94
N GLN A 107 -35.16 -25.87 7.53
CA GLN A 107 -35.21 -27.10 6.75
C GLN A 107 -36.58 -27.78 6.89
N PRO A 108 -37.52 -27.61 5.93
CA PRO A 108 -38.73 -28.41 5.89
C PRO A 108 -38.42 -29.85 5.47
N ALA A 109 -39.15 -30.79 6.09
CA ALA A 109 -39.08 -32.24 5.92
C ALA A 109 -39.65 -32.75 4.60
#